data_AF-A0A931L222-F1
#
_entry.id   AF-A0A931L222-F1
#
_cell.length_a   1.000
_cell.length_b   1.000
_cell.length_c   1.000
_cell.angle_alpha   90.00
_cell.angle_beta   90.00
_cell.angle_gamma   90.00
#
_symmetry.space_group_name_H-M   'P 1'
#
loop_
_entity.id
_entity.type
_entity.pdbx_description
1 polymer ?
#
loop_
_entity_poly.entity_id
_entity_poly.type
_entity_poly.pdbx_seq_one_letter_code
_entity_poly.pdbx_strand_id
1 'polypeptide(L)'
;MTHLLIGLFGLVVALAGAYALWARRIEAELKEGAAVAFERYVREEPTLIGAMGEDDFTTIYRRSNFPRFPKYFLASLVVFVAALPVVFGFLTGAVWLLDRFDLVAEPAELAKYVPLGDGKTSAGQAQREEMALYMARDFAGFFYFFGVIAAWVGIVSVSMKFYHARRPEDVRDELLRARDAAMTAPQGGAEDDLGGDGRGGSDRPAITVDRELT
;
A
#
# COMPACT_ATOMS: atom_id res chain seq x y z
N MET A 1 -21.63 14.09 -0.20
CA MET A 1 -20.22 13.68 -0.41
C MET A 1 -19.39 13.74 0.87
N THR A 2 -19.44 14.85 1.63
CA THR A 2 -18.65 15.04 2.88
C THR A 2 -18.86 13.95 3.94
N HIS A 3 -20.10 13.58 4.25
CA HIS A 3 -20.39 12.52 5.23
C HIS A 3 -19.83 11.15 4.84
N LEU A 4 -19.80 10.83 3.53
CA LEU A 4 -19.23 9.59 3.03
C LEU A 4 -17.71 9.56 3.23
N LEU A 5 -17.02 10.67 2.94
CA LEU A 5 -15.58 10.79 3.17
C LEU A 5 -15.22 10.68 4.65
N ILE A 6 -16.01 11.30 5.54
CA ILE A 6 -15.83 11.20 6.99
C ILE A 6 -16.02 9.74 7.45
N GLY A 7 -17.08 9.07 6.99
CA GLY A 7 -17.33 7.66 7.32
C GLY A 7 -16.21 6.74 6.83
N LEU A 8 -15.72 6.96 5.60
CA LEU A 8 -14.62 6.20 5.01
C LEU A 8 -13.31 6.42 5.76
N PHE A 9 -13.01 7.66 6.16
CA PHE A 9 -11.86 7.96 7.00
C PHE A 9 -11.95 7.27 8.36
N GLY A 10 -13.11 7.34 9.02
CA GLY A 10 -13.35 6.63 10.29
C GLY A 10 -13.15 5.11 10.17
N LEU A 11 -13.60 4.51 9.07
CA LEU A 11 -13.38 3.10 8.78
C LEU A 11 -11.89 2.76 8.62
N VAL A 12 -11.13 3.58 7.88
CA VAL A 12 -9.68 3.40 7.70
C VAL A 12 -8.95 3.46 9.05
N VAL A 13 -9.30 4.42 9.91
CA VAL A 13 -8.71 4.54 11.25
C VAL A 13 -9.05 3.32 12.11
N ALA A 14 -10.30 2.85 12.09
CA ALA A 14 -10.72 1.66 12.82
C ALA A 14 -9.97 0.40 12.37
N LEU A 15 -9.83 0.20 11.05
CA LEU A 15 -9.07 -0.91 10.49
C LEU A 15 -7.57 -0.83 10.81
N ALA A 16 -7.00 0.38 10.82
CA ALA A 16 -5.61 0.59 11.23
C ALA A 16 -5.40 0.23 12.71
N GLY A 17 -6.34 0.61 13.59
CA GLY A 17 -6.32 0.23 15.00
C GLY A 17 -6.44 -1.29 15.19
N ALA A 18 -7.38 -1.92 14.49
CA ALA A 18 -7.53 -3.38 14.51
C ALA A 18 -6.27 -4.11 14.01
N TYR A 19 -5.67 -3.61 12.93
CA TYR A 19 -4.39 -4.11 12.41
C TYR A 19 -3.27 -3.97 13.44
N ALA A 20 -3.16 -2.85 14.13
CA ALA A 20 -2.12 -2.64 15.15
C ALA A 20 -2.25 -3.61 16.33
N LEU A 21 -3.47 -3.86 16.79
CA LEU A 21 -3.74 -4.86 17.85
C LEU A 21 -3.39 -6.27 17.39
N TRP A 22 -3.81 -6.64 16.17
CA TRP A 22 -3.49 -7.93 15.57
C TRP A 22 -1.97 -8.10 15.37
N ALA A 23 -1.27 -7.08 14.88
CA ALA A 23 0.16 -7.11 14.63
C ALA A 23 0.95 -7.38 15.93
N ARG A 24 0.59 -6.73 17.03
CA ARG A 24 1.21 -6.95 18.35
C ARG A 24 1.06 -8.40 18.82
N ARG A 25 -0.10 -9.00 18.60
CA ARG A 25 -0.34 -10.41 18.94
C ARG A 25 0.56 -11.33 18.11
N ILE A 26 0.61 -11.12 16.79
CA ILE A 26 1.45 -11.91 15.90
C ILE A 26 2.94 -11.75 16.22
N GLU A 27 3.39 -10.57 16.61
CA GLU A 27 4.78 -10.36 17.04
C GLU A 27 5.17 -11.19 18.27
N ALA A 28 4.23 -11.41 19.20
CA ALA A 28 4.42 -12.28 20.34
C ALA A 28 4.52 -13.75 19.90
N GLU A 29 3.57 -14.23 19.09
CA GLU A 29 3.56 -15.59 18.54
C GLU A 29 4.82 -15.90 17.71
N LEU A 30 5.30 -14.93 16.92
CA LEU A 30 6.54 -15.07 16.15
C LEU A 30 7.79 -15.08 17.01
N LYS A 31 7.77 -14.45 18.20
CA LYS A 31 8.91 -14.50 19.13
C LYS A 31 9.08 -15.91 19.66
N GLU A 32 7.98 -16.53 20.08
CA GLU A 32 7.97 -17.92 20.56
C GLU A 32 8.38 -18.88 19.44
N GLY A 33 7.82 -18.68 18.24
CA GLY A 33 8.17 -19.48 17.06
C GLY A 33 9.64 -19.33 16.65
N ALA A 34 10.24 -18.15 16.82
CA ALA A 34 11.65 -17.92 16.52
C ALA A 34 12.58 -18.72 17.44
N ALA A 35 12.32 -18.75 18.75
CA ALA A 35 13.13 -19.51 19.70
C ALA A 35 13.14 -21.02 19.37
N VAL A 36 11.96 -21.59 19.13
CA VAL A 36 11.83 -23.01 18.74
C VAL A 36 12.52 -23.30 17.40
N ALA A 37 12.38 -22.39 16.42
CA ALA A 37 13.05 -22.53 15.14
C ALA A 37 14.58 -22.44 15.28
N PHE A 38 15.09 -21.55 16.13
CA PHE A 38 16.51 -21.39 16.38
C PHE A 38 17.14 -22.67 16.95
N GLU A 39 16.55 -23.24 18.01
CA GLU A 39 17.00 -24.51 18.58
C GLU A 39 17.04 -25.64 17.53
N ARG A 40 16.03 -25.69 16.67
CA ARG A 40 15.98 -26.65 15.57
C ARG A 40 17.13 -26.45 14.58
N TYR A 41 17.37 -25.21 14.12
CA TYR A 41 18.45 -24.92 13.18
C TYR A 41 19.84 -25.15 13.78
N VAL A 42 20.04 -24.86 15.06
CA VAL A 42 21.30 -25.17 15.76
C VAL A 42 21.57 -26.67 15.74
N ARG A 43 20.54 -27.50 15.91
CA ARG A 43 20.65 -28.96 15.91
C ARG A 43 20.80 -29.56 14.51
N GLU A 44 20.01 -29.08 13.54
CA GLU A 44 19.87 -29.70 12.22
C GLU A 44 20.80 -29.09 11.16
N GLU A 45 21.07 -27.79 11.23
CA GLU A 45 21.90 -27.06 10.26
C GLU A 45 22.86 -26.07 10.97
N PRO A 46 23.77 -26.54 11.84
CA PRO A 46 24.66 -25.66 12.60
C PRO A 46 25.54 -24.78 11.71
N THR A 47 25.88 -25.24 10.50
CA THR A 47 26.63 -24.46 9.52
C THR A 47 25.86 -23.27 8.93
N LEU A 48 24.53 -23.32 8.96
CA LEU A 48 23.68 -22.22 8.50
C LEU A 48 23.63 -21.10 9.55
N ILE A 49 23.52 -21.47 10.83
CA ILE A 49 23.53 -20.51 11.95
C ILE A 49 24.93 -19.91 12.14
N GLY A 50 25.99 -20.72 12.03
CA GLY A 50 27.36 -20.25 12.19
C GLY A 50 27.56 -19.58 13.55
N ALA A 51 28.02 -18.32 13.55
CA ALA A 51 28.19 -17.50 14.75
C ALA A 51 27.01 -16.55 15.02
N MET A 52 25.88 -16.72 14.34
CA MET A 52 24.70 -15.86 14.49
C MET A 52 24.06 -16.06 15.88
N GLY A 53 23.87 -14.96 16.60
CA GLY A 53 23.15 -14.96 17.87
C GLY A 53 21.64 -15.20 17.69
N GLU A 54 20.98 -15.60 18.77
CA GLU A 54 19.52 -15.81 18.79
C GLU A 54 18.74 -14.53 18.45
N ASP A 55 19.22 -13.36 18.88
CA ASP A 55 18.58 -12.06 18.61
C ASP A 55 18.59 -11.71 17.11
N ASP A 56 19.71 -11.95 16.43
CA ASP A 56 19.86 -11.74 14.99
C ASP A 56 18.95 -12.70 14.22
N PHE A 57 18.96 -13.98 14.61
CA PHE A 57 18.07 -14.99 14.03
C PHE A 57 16.60 -14.59 14.21
N THR A 58 16.21 -14.17 15.42
CA THR A 58 14.83 -13.76 15.74
C THR A 58 14.39 -12.57 14.88
N THR A 59 15.29 -11.63 14.64
CA THR A 59 15.04 -10.47 13.76
C THR A 59 14.79 -10.92 12.31
N ILE A 60 15.64 -11.79 11.77
CA ILE A 60 15.49 -12.34 10.41
C ILE A 60 14.22 -13.18 10.30
N TYR A 61 13.94 -14.03 11.29
CA TYR A 61 12.78 -14.90 11.34
C TYR A 61 11.48 -14.10 11.35
N ARG A 62 11.38 -13.06 12.20
CA ARG A 62 10.24 -12.16 12.26
C ARG A 62 10.00 -11.44 10.94
N ARG A 63 11.04 -10.88 10.33
CA ARG A 63 10.93 -10.18 9.03
C ARG A 63 10.37 -11.08 7.92
N SER A 64 10.80 -12.34 7.92
CA SER A 64 10.44 -13.31 6.90
C SER A 64 9.02 -13.85 7.09
N ASN A 65 8.65 -14.21 8.33
CA ASN A 65 7.38 -14.87 8.65
C ASN A 65 6.22 -13.93 9.01
N PHE A 66 6.46 -12.62 9.22
CA PHE A 66 5.37 -11.70 9.54
C PHE A 66 4.34 -11.66 8.40
N PRO A 67 3.03 -11.94 8.65
CA PRO A 67 2.04 -11.98 7.60
C PRO A 67 1.85 -10.58 7.00
N ARG A 68 2.25 -10.46 5.75
CA ARG A 68 2.33 -9.21 5.02
C ARG A 68 0.97 -8.70 4.56
N PHE A 69 0.10 -9.62 4.15
CA PHE A 69 -1.15 -9.31 3.44
C PHE A 69 -1.98 -8.19 4.13
N PRO A 70 -2.23 -8.22 5.46
CA PRO A 70 -3.06 -7.19 6.10
C PRO A 70 -2.47 -5.78 6.00
N LYS A 71 -1.15 -5.64 6.12
CA LYS A 71 -0.46 -4.34 5.97
C LYS A 71 -0.66 -3.77 4.57
N TYR A 72 -0.53 -4.61 3.55
CA TYR A 72 -0.66 -4.18 2.16
C TYR A 72 -2.10 -3.92 1.76
N PHE A 73 -3.04 -4.69 2.29
CA PHE A 73 -4.46 -4.41 2.16
C PHE A 73 -4.80 -3.01 2.71
N LEU A 74 -4.35 -2.72 3.93
CA LEU A 74 -4.57 -1.41 4.56
C LEU A 74 -3.90 -0.27 3.77
N ALA A 75 -2.66 -0.46 3.32
CA ALA A 75 -1.96 0.53 2.50
C ALA A 75 -2.70 0.78 1.17
N SER A 76 -3.17 -0.28 0.51
CA SER A 76 -3.93 -0.19 -0.74
C SER A 76 -5.27 0.54 -0.52
N LEU A 77 -5.94 0.27 0.60
CA LEU A 77 -7.16 0.97 0.99
C LEU A 77 -6.90 2.46 1.22
N VAL A 78 -5.84 2.82 1.94
CA VAL A 78 -5.45 4.23 2.15
C VAL A 78 -5.18 4.94 0.83
N VAL A 79 -4.37 4.33 -0.04
CA VAL A 79 -4.08 4.89 -1.38
C VAL A 79 -5.35 5.03 -2.19
N PHE A 80 -6.25 4.06 -2.13
CA PHE A 80 -7.55 4.13 -2.80
C PHE A 80 -8.37 5.35 -2.33
N VAL A 81 -8.55 5.50 -1.01
CA VAL A 81 -9.30 6.62 -0.44
C VAL A 81 -8.65 7.96 -0.80
N ALA A 82 -7.33 8.05 -0.74
CA ALA A 82 -6.58 9.26 -1.09
C ALA A 82 -6.62 9.58 -2.59
N ALA A 83 -6.72 8.56 -3.45
CA ALA A 83 -6.79 8.73 -4.90
C ALA A 83 -8.16 9.23 -5.38
N LEU A 84 -9.24 8.94 -4.66
CA LEU A 84 -10.59 9.39 -5.03
C LEU A 84 -10.67 10.89 -5.36
N PRO A 85 -10.29 11.83 -4.47
CA PRO A 85 -10.38 13.26 -4.79
C PRO A 85 -9.49 13.66 -5.98
N VAL A 86 -8.35 13.01 -6.16
CA VAL A 86 -7.45 13.26 -7.30
C VAL A 86 -8.10 12.81 -8.60
N VAL A 87 -8.68 11.60 -8.63
CA VAL A 87 -9.38 11.07 -9.81
C VAL A 87 -10.61 11.92 -10.13
N PHE A 88 -11.42 12.28 -9.14
CA PHE A 88 -12.57 13.16 -9.33
C PHE A 88 -12.16 14.54 -9.85
N GLY A 89 -11.12 15.13 -9.26
CA GLY A 89 -10.58 16.41 -9.71
C GLY A 89 -10.06 16.33 -11.15
N PHE A 90 -9.34 15.27 -11.49
CA PHE A 90 -8.85 15.02 -12.84
C PHE A 90 -9.99 14.86 -13.85
N LEU A 91 -11.00 14.02 -13.55
CA LEU A 91 -12.15 13.82 -14.43
C LEU A 91 -12.95 15.12 -14.61
N THR A 92 -13.16 15.88 -13.54
CA THR A 92 -13.85 17.17 -13.59
C THR A 92 -13.07 18.18 -14.43
N GLY A 93 -11.75 18.26 -14.22
CA GLY A 93 -10.87 19.13 -15.01
C GLY A 93 -10.81 18.74 -16.48
N ALA A 94 -10.82 17.43 -16.78
CA ALA A 94 -10.86 16.93 -18.15
C ALA A 94 -12.17 17.31 -18.86
N VAL A 95 -13.32 17.13 -18.20
CA VAL A 95 -14.62 17.55 -18.74
C VAL A 95 -14.64 19.05 -18.99
N TRP A 96 -14.19 19.85 -18.01
CA TRP A 96 -14.09 21.30 -18.16
C TRP A 96 -13.18 21.72 -19.33
N LEU A 97 -12.05 21.04 -19.51
CA LEU A 97 -11.12 21.32 -20.60
C LEU A 97 -11.72 20.99 -21.97
N LEU A 98 -12.37 19.83 -22.10
CA LEU A 98 -13.00 19.40 -23.34
C LEU A 98 -14.14 20.35 -23.73
N ASP A 99 -14.94 20.78 -22.75
CA ASP A 99 -16.00 21.77 -22.94
C ASP A 99 -15.43 23.11 -23.43
N ARG A 100 -14.31 23.55 -22.83
CA ARG A 100 -13.62 24.80 -23.23
C ARG A 100 -13.16 24.83 -24.69
N PHE A 101 -12.88 23.66 -25.27
CA PHE A 101 -12.45 23.49 -26.66
C PHE A 101 -13.57 23.04 -27.61
N ASP A 102 -14.82 23.01 -27.15
CA ASP A 102 -15.98 22.54 -27.94
C ASP A 102 -15.78 21.10 -28.47
N LEU A 103 -15.05 20.29 -27.72
CA LEU A 103 -14.80 18.87 -28.02
C LEU A 103 -15.84 17.95 -27.38
N VAL A 104 -16.63 18.47 -26.44
CA VAL A 104 -17.78 17.77 -25.89
C VAL A 104 -18.97 18.07 -26.78
N ALA A 105 -19.38 17.08 -27.58
CA ALA A 105 -20.62 17.22 -28.32
C ALA A 105 -21.80 17.41 -27.35
N GLU A 106 -22.61 18.44 -27.58
CA GLU A 106 -23.80 18.64 -26.77
C GLU A 106 -24.66 17.35 -26.81
N PRO A 107 -25.25 16.93 -25.69
CA PRO A 107 -26.10 15.73 -25.65
C PRO A 107 -27.20 15.76 -26.72
N ALA A 108 -27.72 16.96 -27.03
CA ALA A 108 -28.71 17.19 -28.07
C ALA A 108 -28.18 16.97 -29.49
N GLU A 109 -26.88 17.16 -29.73
CA GLU A 109 -26.25 16.83 -31.00
C GLU A 109 -25.97 15.34 -31.14
N LEU A 110 -25.46 14.69 -30.08
CA LEU A 110 -25.28 13.24 -30.06
C LEU A 110 -26.60 12.49 -30.29
N ALA A 111 -27.71 13.02 -29.77
CA ALA A 111 -29.04 12.49 -29.99
C ALA A 111 -29.44 12.38 -31.48
N LYS A 112 -28.93 13.28 -32.34
CA LYS A 112 -29.22 13.27 -33.78
C LYS A 112 -28.51 12.12 -34.52
N TYR A 113 -27.42 11.61 -33.95
CA TYR A 113 -26.57 10.59 -34.57
C TYR A 113 -26.87 9.17 -34.07
N VAL A 114 -27.74 9.00 -33.07
CA VAL A 114 -28.18 7.67 -32.63
C VAL A 114 -29.32 7.21 -33.56
N PRO A 115 -29.10 6.20 -34.44
CA PRO A 115 -30.16 5.69 -35.30
C PRO A 115 -31.16 4.90 -34.45
N LEU A 116 -32.14 5.60 -33.89
CA LEU A 116 -33.39 5.00 -33.44
C LEU A 116 -34.13 4.64 -34.73
N GLY A 117 -33.89 3.43 -35.25
CA GLY A 117 -34.28 3.03 -36.61
C GLY A 117 -35.73 3.38 -36.99
N ASP A 118 -36.06 3.31 -38.28
CA ASP A 118 -37.32 3.75 -38.92
C ASP A 118 -38.61 3.06 -38.41
N GLY A 119 -38.56 2.37 -37.27
CA GLY A 119 -39.72 1.96 -36.52
C GLY A 119 -40.72 3.10 -36.44
N LYS A 120 -41.89 2.87 -37.03
CA LYS A 120 -43.10 3.69 -36.93
C LYS A 120 -43.64 3.67 -35.50
N THR A 121 -42.80 3.95 -34.52
CA THR A 121 -43.24 4.21 -33.16
C THR A 121 -43.94 5.55 -33.20
N SER A 122 -45.19 5.58 -32.72
CA SER A 122 -46.00 6.79 -32.56
C SER A 122 -45.45 7.77 -31.52
N ALA A 123 -44.24 7.51 -31.01
CA ALA A 123 -43.50 8.41 -30.13
C ALA A 123 -43.19 9.70 -30.89
N GLY A 124 -43.82 10.81 -30.46
CA GLY A 124 -43.57 12.13 -31.01
C GLY A 124 -42.10 12.54 -30.88
N GLN A 125 -41.66 13.51 -31.68
CA GLN A 125 -40.27 13.98 -31.75
C GLN A 125 -39.68 14.30 -30.36
N ALA A 126 -40.46 14.93 -29.48
CA ALA A 126 -40.06 15.23 -28.09
C ALA A 126 -39.71 13.97 -27.27
N GLN A 127 -40.43 12.87 -27.46
CA GLN A 127 -40.17 11.62 -26.75
C GLN A 127 -38.91 10.92 -27.25
N ARG A 128 -38.56 11.09 -28.53
CA ARG A 128 -37.30 10.60 -29.11
C ARG A 128 -36.10 11.39 -28.58
N GLU A 129 -36.22 12.70 -28.46
CA GLU A 129 -35.20 13.56 -27.85
C GLU A 129 -34.97 13.19 -26.37
N GLU A 130 -36.04 12.94 -25.62
CA GLU A 130 -35.94 12.49 -24.22
C GLU A 130 -35.24 11.13 -24.11
N MET A 131 -35.61 10.15 -24.95
CA MET A 131 -34.93 8.84 -25.00
C MET A 131 -33.45 8.96 -25.32
N ALA A 132 -33.10 9.84 -26.26
CA ALA A 132 -31.71 10.04 -26.65
C ALA A 132 -30.89 10.70 -25.53
N LEU A 133 -31.47 11.62 -24.76
CA LEU A 133 -30.84 12.19 -23.56
C LEU A 133 -30.60 11.12 -22.49
N TYR A 134 -31.57 10.22 -22.25
CA TYR A 134 -31.36 9.10 -21.33
C TYR A 134 -30.25 8.17 -21.81
N MET A 135 -30.22 7.81 -23.10
CA MET A 135 -29.14 6.99 -23.66
C MET A 135 -27.78 7.66 -23.53
N ALA A 136 -27.68 8.97 -23.86
CA ALA A 136 -26.43 9.72 -23.72
C ALA A 136 -25.96 9.77 -22.26
N ARG A 137 -26.88 9.97 -21.32
CA ARG A 137 -26.59 9.92 -19.87
C ARG A 137 -26.08 8.55 -19.45
N ASP A 138 -26.68 7.47 -19.95
CA ASP A 138 -26.26 6.10 -19.66
C ASP A 138 -24.88 5.79 -20.24
N PHE A 139 -24.59 6.21 -21.47
CA PHE A 139 -23.26 6.08 -22.08
C PHE A 139 -22.20 6.87 -21.30
N ALA A 140 -22.51 8.08 -20.85
CA ALA A 140 -21.61 8.85 -20.00
C ALA A 140 -21.32 8.12 -18.68
N GLY A 141 -22.35 7.55 -18.05
CA GLY A 141 -22.21 6.72 -16.85
C GLY A 141 -21.34 5.47 -17.10
N PHE A 142 -21.51 4.83 -18.26
CA PHE A 142 -20.72 3.68 -18.68
C PHE A 142 -19.23 4.04 -18.82
N PHE A 143 -18.88 5.06 -19.59
CA PHE A 143 -17.47 5.46 -19.77
C PHE A 143 -16.84 5.95 -18.46
N TYR A 144 -17.60 6.67 -17.63
CA TYR A 144 -17.17 7.06 -16.30
C TYR A 144 -16.82 5.83 -15.44
N PHE A 145 -17.68 4.81 -15.42
CA PHE A 145 -17.44 3.56 -14.69
C PHE A 145 -16.16 2.85 -15.16
N PHE A 146 -15.95 2.72 -16.47
CA PHE A 146 -14.72 2.13 -17.02
C PHE A 146 -13.48 2.97 -16.73
N GLY A 147 -13.59 4.30 -16.76
CA GLY A 147 -12.50 5.21 -16.36
C GLY A 147 -12.08 5.00 -14.91
N VAL A 148 -13.06 4.87 -14.00
CA VAL A 148 -12.80 4.57 -12.59
C VAL A 148 -12.17 3.19 -12.43
N ILE A 149 -12.65 2.17 -13.15
CA ILE A 149 -12.03 0.82 -13.13
C ILE A 149 -10.59 0.87 -13.64
N ALA A 150 -10.32 1.55 -14.75
CA ALA A 150 -8.98 1.65 -15.33
C ALA A 150 -8.00 2.32 -14.36
N ALA A 151 -8.43 3.43 -13.72
CA ALA A 151 -7.66 4.07 -12.66
C ALA A 151 -7.37 3.10 -11.50
N TRP A 152 -8.37 2.31 -11.10
CA TRP A 152 -8.26 1.27 -10.08
C TRP A 152 -7.23 0.19 -10.42
N VAL A 153 -7.32 -0.38 -11.62
CA VAL A 153 -6.37 -1.38 -12.12
C VAL A 153 -4.97 -0.80 -12.13
N GLY A 154 -4.81 0.47 -12.50
CA GLY A 154 -3.54 1.20 -12.41
C GLY A 154 -2.99 1.24 -10.98
N ILE A 155 -3.80 1.69 -10.00
CA ILE A 155 -3.41 1.79 -8.59
C ILE A 155 -3.01 0.42 -8.03
N VAL A 156 -3.82 -0.61 -8.28
CA VAL A 156 -3.55 -1.98 -7.82
C VAL A 156 -2.30 -2.54 -8.48
N SER A 157 -2.12 -2.34 -9.78
CA SER A 157 -0.92 -2.81 -10.50
C SER A 157 0.35 -2.19 -9.94
N VAL A 158 0.33 -0.88 -9.68
CA VAL A 158 1.46 -0.17 -9.07
C VAL A 158 1.70 -0.68 -7.64
N SER A 159 0.64 -0.84 -6.85
CA SER A 159 0.74 -1.34 -5.47
C SER A 159 1.29 -2.76 -5.41
N MET A 160 0.84 -3.65 -6.30
CA MET A 160 1.34 -5.01 -6.44
C MET A 160 2.80 -5.05 -6.89
N LYS A 161 3.20 -4.17 -7.81
CA LYS A 161 4.61 -4.04 -8.21
C LYS A 161 5.50 -3.68 -7.02
N PHE A 162 5.10 -2.68 -6.23
CA PHE A 162 5.83 -2.31 -5.02
C PHE A 162 5.80 -3.39 -3.94
N TYR A 163 4.70 -4.14 -3.84
CA TYR A 163 4.56 -5.27 -2.92
C TYR A 163 5.55 -6.39 -3.25
N HIS A 164 5.59 -6.83 -4.51
CA HIS A 164 6.45 -7.92 -4.94
C HIS A 164 7.93 -7.55 -4.90
N ALA A 165 8.28 -6.29 -5.18
CA ALA A 165 9.66 -5.81 -5.11
C ALA A 165 10.25 -5.81 -3.68
N ARG A 166 9.40 -5.86 -2.64
CA ARG A 166 9.82 -5.81 -1.23
C ARG A 166 9.50 -7.10 -0.47
N ARG A 167 9.37 -8.24 -1.15
CA ARG A 167 9.21 -9.51 -0.44
C ARG A 167 10.57 -10.03 0.03
N PRO A 168 10.84 -10.09 1.35
CA PRO A 168 11.88 -10.96 1.87
C PRO A 168 11.66 -12.39 1.37
N GLU A 169 12.78 -13.04 1.09
CA GLU A 169 12.86 -14.43 0.63
C GLU A 169 12.56 -15.38 1.79
N ASP A 170 12.68 -16.69 1.53
CA ASP A 170 12.52 -17.68 2.58
C ASP A 170 13.55 -17.46 3.69
N VAL A 171 13.20 -17.85 4.92
CA VAL A 171 14.05 -17.68 6.12
C VAL A 171 15.47 -18.18 5.85
N ARG A 172 15.60 -19.31 5.15
CA ARG A 172 16.88 -19.92 4.83
C ARG A 172 17.74 -19.03 3.92
N ASP A 173 17.16 -18.41 2.91
CA ASP A 173 17.89 -17.54 1.98
C ASP A 173 18.30 -16.24 2.68
N GLU A 174 17.44 -15.71 3.55
CA GLU A 174 17.77 -14.56 4.39
C GLU A 174 18.89 -14.86 5.38
N LEU A 175 18.94 -16.08 5.95
CA LEU A 175 20.04 -16.53 6.81
C LEU A 175 21.34 -16.68 6.02
N LEU A 176 21.30 -17.28 4.83
CA LEU A 176 22.46 -17.39 3.93
C LEU A 176 23.00 -16.02 3.57
N ARG A 177 22.13 -15.08 3.19
CA ARG A 177 22.51 -13.70 2.88
C ARG A 177 23.15 -13.00 4.08
N ALA A 178 22.60 -13.15 5.29
CA ALA A 178 23.15 -12.56 6.50
C ALA A 178 24.54 -13.15 6.84
N ARG A 179 24.70 -14.46 6.67
CA ARG A 179 25.98 -15.15 6.87
C ARG A 179 27.03 -14.68 5.86
N ASP A 180 26.68 -14.61 4.58
CA ASP A 180 27.60 -14.20 3.52
C ASP A 180 28.00 -12.72 3.67
N ALA A 181 27.07 -11.87 4.15
CA ALA A 181 27.37 -10.49 4.54
C ALA A 181 28.37 -10.43 5.72
N ALA A 182 28.23 -11.31 6.71
CA ALA A 182 29.18 -11.37 7.84
C ALA A 182 30.58 -11.86 7.42
N MET A 183 30.69 -12.74 6.42
CA MET A 183 31.99 -13.19 5.88
C MET A 183 32.68 -12.15 5.01
N THR A 184 31.90 -11.31 4.31
CA THR A 184 32.42 -10.28 3.39
C THR A 184 32.70 -8.95 4.07
N ALA A 185 32.17 -8.73 5.29
CA ALA A 185 32.52 -7.58 6.10
C ALA A 185 34.04 -7.57 6.36
N PRO A 186 34.78 -6.53 5.93
CA PRO A 186 36.22 -6.46 6.14
C PRO A 186 36.50 -6.54 7.65
N GLN A 187 37.31 -7.51 8.06
CA GLN A 187 37.70 -7.70 9.47
C GLN A 187 38.50 -6.50 10.05
N GLY A 188 38.74 -5.46 9.26
CA GLY A 188 39.70 -4.38 9.53
C GLY A 188 39.14 -3.11 10.19
N GLY A 189 38.14 -3.20 11.06
CA GLY A 189 37.56 -2.01 11.73
C GLY A 189 37.85 -1.87 13.23
N ALA A 190 38.40 -2.90 13.88
CA ALA A 190 38.60 -2.90 15.34
C ALA A 190 40.00 -2.47 15.80
N GLU A 191 40.94 -2.25 14.87
CA GLU A 191 42.35 -2.02 15.21
C GLU A 191 42.83 -0.56 15.04
N ASP A 192 42.05 0.31 14.39
CA ASP A 192 42.45 1.71 14.12
C ASP A 192 41.92 2.78 15.11
N ASP A 193 41.15 2.40 16.15
CA ASP A 193 40.65 3.35 17.18
C ASP A 193 41.40 3.25 18.53
N LEU A 194 42.59 2.64 18.55
CA LEU A 194 43.50 2.69 19.70
C LEU A 194 44.50 3.86 19.62
N GLY A 195 44.31 4.77 18.64
CA GLY A 195 45.22 5.85 18.30
C GLY A 195 44.74 7.27 18.68
N GLY A 196 44.39 7.52 19.94
CA GLY A 196 44.64 8.81 20.61
C GLY A 196 43.73 10.02 20.31
N ASP A 197 42.95 10.42 21.31
CA ASP A 197 43.22 11.66 22.09
C ASP A 197 42.53 11.54 23.45
N GLY A 198 43.33 11.36 24.49
CA GLY A 198 42.91 11.43 25.88
C GLY A 198 42.64 12.87 26.33
N ARG A 199 41.70 13.58 25.69
CA ARG A 199 41.26 14.90 26.13
C ARG A 199 39.77 15.12 25.94
N GLY A 200 39.10 15.25 27.09
CA GLY A 200 38.11 16.32 27.24
C GLY A 200 36.71 15.87 27.63
N GLY A 201 36.43 15.94 28.92
CA GLY A 201 35.22 16.62 29.37
C GLY A 201 33.95 15.78 29.37
N SER A 202 33.71 15.16 30.52
CA SER A 202 32.39 14.79 30.98
C SER A 202 31.48 16.03 31.03
N ASP A 203 30.51 16.10 30.13
CA ASP A 203 29.27 16.87 30.33
C ASP A 203 28.16 16.19 29.52
N ARG A 204 27.78 14.98 29.95
CA ARG A 204 26.50 14.38 29.55
C ARG A 204 25.46 14.79 30.59
N PRO A 205 24.45 15.60 30.24
CA PRO A 205 23.37 15.91 31.16
C PRO A 205 22.58 14.64 31.44
N ALA A 206 22.28 14.43 32.73
CA ALA A 206 21.43 13.35 33.21
C ALA A 206 20.05 13.44 32.55
N ILE A 207 19.71 12.44 31.75
CA ILE A 207 18.34 12.26 31.26
C ILE A 207 17.55 11.59 32.39
N THR A 208 16.82 12.40 33.15
CA THR A 208 15.74 11.94 34.02
C THR A 208 14.61 11.41 33.14
N VAL A 209 14.46 10.09 33.12
CA VAL A 209 13.28 9.43 32.55
C VAL A 209 12.17 9.53 33.59
N ASP A 210 11.26 10.49 33.39
CA ASP A 210 10.03 10.56 34.18
C ASP A 210 9.14 9.37 33.84
N ARG A 211 8.86 8.60 34.89
CA ARG A 211 8.09 7.37 34.87
C ARG A 211 6.68 7.70 35.33
N GLU A 212 5.88 8.24 34.43
CA GLU A 212 4.45 8.47 34.69
C GLU A 212 3.63 8.10 33.44
N LEU A 213 3.02 6.92 33.45
CA LEU A 213 1.56 6.74 33.55
C LEU A 213 1.13 5.35 33.04
N THR A 214 0.49 4.67 33.99
CA THR A 214 -0.61 3.70 33.88
C THR A 214 -1.51 3.83 32.66
#